data_AF-A0A920URY4-F1
#
_entry.id   AF-A0A920URY4-F1
#
_cell.length_a   1.000
_cell.length_b   1.000
_cell.length_c   1.000
_cell.angle_alpha   90.00
_cell.angle_beta   90.00
_cell.angle_gamma   90.00
#
_symmetry.space_group_name_H-M   'P 1'
#
loop_
_entity.id
_entity.type
_entity.pdbx_description
1 polymer ?
#
loop_
_entity_poly.entity_id
_entity_poly.type
_entity_poly.pdbx_seq_one_letter_code
_entity_poly.pdbx_strand_id
1 'polypeptide(L)'
;MRMGDSSSDNTVRSIPTGSIALDLALGVGGLPRGRIVEIFGAESAGKTTLAMSAIAEAQAAGGQAAFIDVEHAMDPAYARLIGVDVEKLLISQPDSAEQALEITEYLIRSGALDIIVVDSVAALVPAAELEGDMGDMQIGLQARIMSQALRKLTGIIHKTDTVCIFINQLREKVGVVFGNPEVTPGGRALKFYSSVRIDLRRVEAVKVGQDIIGNRVRARVVKNKVAAPFRKAELEIMFKSGISKEGSLLDLGVENGIIRKSGSFYSYDDVRLGQGREASRQFLRQTLISEIKLKLLSETSRTQDKSREHNHRSSCSKIRSLTPAPKHPLTQIQRDKKSNLHPNGNSQINLIWK
;
A
#
# COMPACT_ATOMS: atom_id res chain seq x y z
N MET A 1 22.88 3.13 14.03
CA MET A 1 22.85 3.82 12.73
C MET A 1 22.46 5.27 12.96
N ARG A 2 23.18 6.23 12.38
CA ARG A 2 22.72 7.63 12.35
C ARG A 2 21.80 7.82 11.14
N MET A 3 20.79 8.68 11.28
CA MET A 3 19.82 8.95 10.20
C MET A 3 20.45 9.53 8.92
N GLY A 4 21.68 10.05 9.02
CA GLY A 4 22.47 10.55 7.89
C GLY A 4 23.45 9.54 7.28
N ASP A 5 23.60 8.34 7.84
CA ASP A 5 24.52 7.31 7.30
C ASP A 5 23.84 6.46 6.21
N SER A 6 22.78 6.94 5.57
CA SER A 6 22.13 6.21 4.47
C SER A 6 23.07 6.19 3.27
N SER A 7 23.76 5.06 3.10
CA SER A 7 24.34 4.63 1.84
C SER A 7 23.32 4.84 0.72
N SER A 8 23.84 5.35 -0.39
CA SER A 8 23.19 5.98 -1.54
C SER A 8 22.25 5.09 -2.37
N ASP A 9 21.40 4.28 -1.76
CA ASP A 9 20.38 3.50 -2.48
C ASP A 9 19.13 3.26 -1.61
N ASN A 10 18.46 4.35 -1.23
CA ASN A 10 17.24 4.33 -0.39
C ASN A 10 15.98 3.90 -1.19
N THR A 11 16.15 3.01 -2.17
CA THR A 11 15.07 2.47 -2.99
C THR A 11 14.37 1.36 -2.21
N VAL A 12 13.17 1.65 -1.70
CA VAL A 12 12.35 0.66 -1.02
C VAL A 12 12.01 -0.45 -2.02
N ARG A 13 12.55 -1.66 -1.81
CA ARG A 13 12.24 -2.82 -2.64
C ARG A 13 10.75 -3.14 -2.57
N SER A 14 10.17 -3.59 -3.69
CA SER A 14 8.75 -3.89 -3.78
C SER A 14 8.45 -5.12 -4.62
N ILE A 15 7.25 -5.67 -4.45
CA ILE A 15 6.66 -6.72 -5.29
C ILE A 15 5.58 -6.07 -6.17
N PRO A 16 5.62 -6.22 -7.51
CA PRO A 16 4.58 -5.68 -8.39
C PRO A 16 3.18 -6.20 -8.00
N THR A 17 2.17 -5.36 -8.17
CA THR A 17 0.78 -5.74 -7.85
C THR A 17 0.10 -6.54 -8.97
N GLY A 18 0.75 -6.66 -10.12
CA GLY A 18 0.16 -7.15 -11.37
C GLY A 18 -0.60 -6.07 -12.15
N SER A 19 -0.76 -4.86 -11.58
CA SER A 19 -1.21 -3.68 -12.31
C SER A 19 -0.16 -2.58 -12.34
N ILE A 20 0.28 -2.24 -13.55
CA ILE A 20 1.18 -1.10 -13.77
C ILE A 20 0.58 0.21 -13.26
N ALA A 21 -0.73 0.42 -13.37
CA ALA A 21 -1.38 1.64 -12.91
C ALA A 21 -1.31 1.75 -11.38
N LEU A 22 -1.52 0.64 -10.67
CA LEU A 22 -1.42 0.63 -9.22
C LEU A 22 0.04 0.72 -8.75
N ASP A 23 0.97 0.07 -9.43
CA ASP A 23 2.41 0.14 -9.12
C ASP A 23 2.93 1.59 -9.20
N LEU A 24 2.50 2.33 -10.23
CA LEU A 24 2.79 3.76 -10.38
C LEU A 24 2.09 4.62 -9.30
N ALA A 25 0.85 4.29 -8.96
CA ALA A 25 0.11 4.96 -7.89
C ALA A 25 0.74 4.71 -6.50
N LEU A 26 1.37 3.55 -6.28
CA LEU A 26 2.11 3.25 -5.05
C LEU A 26 3.44 4.01 -4.97
N GLY A 27 4.00 4.42 -6.11
CA GLY A 27 5.16 5.32 -6.20
C GLY A 27 6.52 4.66 -5.95
N VAL A 28 6.53 3.41 -5.49
CA VAL A 28 7.74 2.59 -5.32
C VAL A 28 7.79 1.41 -6.30
N GLY A 29 6.82 1.30 -7.22
CA GLY A 29 6.77 0.22 -8.21
C GLY A 29 6.06 -1.05 -7.75
N GLY A 30 5.38 -1.03 -6.60
CA GLY A 30 4.60 -2.16 -6.11
C GLY A 30 4.36 -2.11 -4.60
N LEU A 31 4.03 -3.27 -4.02
CA LEU A 31 3.86 -3.47 -2.59
C LEU A 31 5.23 -3.49 -1.88
N PRO A 32 5.46 -2.64 -0.87
CA PRO A 32 6.78 -2.52 -0.25
C PRO A 32 7.14 -3.76 0.58
N ARG A 33 8.33 -4.30 0.34
CA ARG A 33 8.91 -5.42 1.11
C ARG A 33 9.16 -5.04 2.56
N GLY A 34 9.06 -6.03 3.43
CA GLY A 34 9.23 -5.88 4.87
C GLY A 34 8.14 -5.03 5.53
N ARG A 35 6.94 -4.95 4.93
CA ARG A 35 5.82 -4.14 5.43
C ARG A 35 4.50 -4.90 5.44
N ILE A 36 3.62 -4.41 6.31
CA ILE A 36 2.20 -4.79 6.32
C ILE A 36 1.44 -3.92 5.33
N VAL A 37 0.61 -4.56 4.50
CA VAL A 37 -0.32 -3.95 3.55
C VAL A 37 -1.73 -4.37 3.90
N GLU A 38 -2.68 -3.44 3.88
CA GLU A 38 -4.11 -3.77 3.99
C GLU A 38 -4.80 -3.50 2.66
N ILE A 39 -5.48 -4.51 2.12
CA ILE A 39 -6.36 -4.39 0.96
C ILE A 39 -7.79 -4.57 1.46
N PHE A 40 -8.61 -3.52 1.32
CA PHE A 40 -9.97 -3.55 1.83
C PHE A 40 -10.96 -2.95 0.84
N GLY A 41 -12.24 -3.24 1.01
CA GLY A 41 -13.28 -2.82 0.08
C GLY A 41 -14.55 -3.64 0.22
N ALA A 42 -15.56 -3.28 -0.56
CA ALA A 42 -16.82 -4.01 -0.62
C ALA A 42 -16.61 -5.46 -1.10
N GLU A 43 -17.63 -6.29 -0.92
CA GLU A 43 -17.67 -7.64 -1.50
C GLU A 43 -17.53 -7.57 -3.02
N SER A 44 -16.90 -8.59 -3.61
CA SER A 44 -16.67 -8.67 -5.06
C SER A 44 -15.89 -7.49 -5.68
N ALA A 45 -15.23 -6.66 -4.87
CA ALA A 45 -14.38 -5.56 -5.35
C ALA A 45 -13.01 -6.04 -5.91
N GLY A 46 -12.72 -7.35 -5.88
CA GLY A 46 -11.48 -7.94 -6.40
C GLY A 46 -10.30 -7.93 -5.42
N LYS A 47 -10.56 -7.92 -4.11
CA LYS A 47 -9.54 -7.94 -3.05
C LYS A 47 -8.61 -9.16 -3.15
N THR A 48 -9.20 -10.35 -3.14
CA THR A 48 -8.50 -11.63 -3.29
C THR A 48 -7.81 -11.71 -4.66
N THR A 49 -8.46 -11.26 -5.74
CA THR A 49 -7.84 -11.22 -7.07
C THR A 49 -6.58 -10.35 -7.09
N LEU A 50 -6.59 -9.17 -6.45
CA LEU A 50 -5.41 -8.31 -6.37
C LEU A 50 -4.29 -8.95 -5.54
N ALA A 51 -4.63 -9.58 -4.42
CA ALA A 51 -3.65 -10.27 -3.58
C ALA A 51 -3.03 -11.49 -4.30
N MET A 52 -3.85 -12.31 -4.97
CA MET A 52 -3.40 -13.43 -5.79
C MET A 52 -2.55 -12.96 -6.97
N SER A 53 -2.88 -11.83 -7.58
CA SER A 53 -2.07 -11.24 -8.63
C SER A 53 -0.69 -10.82 -8.11
N ALA A 54 -0.59 -10.28 -6.89
CA ALA A 54 0.70 -9.96 -6.27
C ALA A 54 1.50 -11.23 -5.91
N ILE A 55 0.83 -12.31 -5.49
CA ILE A 55 1.45 -13.64 -5.31
C ILE A 55 2.04 -14.14 -6.64
N ALA A 56 1.27 -14.09 -7.73
CA ALA A 56 1.72 -14.53 -9.04
C ALA A 56 2.97 -13.76 -9.50
N GLU A 57 3.02 -12.43 -9.28
CA GLU A 57 4.21 -11.62 -9.58
C GLU A 57 5.42 -12.01 -8.71
N ALA A 58 5.20 -12.31 -7.41
CA ALA A 58 6.27 -12.76 -6.53
C ALA A 58 6.84 -14.12 -6.98
N GLN A 59 5.97 -15.09 -7.30
CA GLN A 59 6.37 -16.41 -7.78
C GLN A 59 7.06 -16.33 -9.15
N ALA A 60 6.57 -15.48 -10.06
CA ALA A 60 7.21 -15.25 -11.35
C ALA A 60 8.65 -14.69 -11.22
N ALA A 61 8.93 -13.96 -10.13
CA ALA A 61 10.28 -13.50 -9.77
C ALA A 61 11.12 -14.57 -9.03
N GLY A 62 10.62 -15.80 -8.91
CA GLY A 62 11.28 -16.90 -8.20
C GLY A 62 11.08 -16.90 -6.68
N GLY A 63 10.22 -16.03 -6.16
CA GLY A 63 9.95 -15.91 -4.73
C GLY A 63 8.97 -16.96 -4.20
N GLN A 64 8.93 -17.12 -2.88
CA GLN A 64 7.98 -18.01 -2.20
C GLN A 64 6.80 -17.24 -1.62
N ALA A 65 5.63 -17.87 -1.68
CA ALA A 65 4.37 -17.27 -1.26
C ALA A 65 3.60 -18.20 -0.32
N ALA A 66 2.84 -17.60 0.59
CA ALA A 66 1.86 -18.30 1.41
C ALA A 66 0.49 -17.60 1.41
N PHE A 67 -0.57 -18.39 1.58
CA PHE A 67 -1.94 -17.92 1.65
C PHE A 67 -2.63 -18.56 2.86
N ILE A 68 -3.09 -17.72 3.79
CA ILE A 68 -3.87 -18.11 4.97
C ILE A 68 -5.34 -17.87 4.64
N ASP A 69 -6.03 -18.93 4.26
CA ASP A 69 -7.42 -18.94 3.83
C ASP A 69 -8.33 -19.18 5.04
N VAL A 70 -8.68 -18.09 5.71
CA VAL A 70 -9.61 -18.08 6.86
C VAL A 70 -11.07 -18.05 6.38
N GLU A 71 -11.33 -17.55 5.18
CA GLU A 71 -12.69 -17.56 4.59
C GLU A 71 -13.07 -18.93 3.98
N HIS A 72 -12.13 -19.89 3.89
CA HIS A 72 -12.32 -21.19 3.23
C HIS A 72 -12.90 -21.06 1.81
N ALA A 73 -12.53 -19.99 1.10
CA ALA A 73 -13.15 -19.58 -0.15
C ALA A 73 -12.18 -19.59 -1.33
N MET A 74 -10.96 -20.09 -1.14
CA MET A 74 -9.95 -20.10 -2.19
C MET A 74 -10.28 -21.10 -3.29
N ASP A 75 -10.33 -20.63 -4.55
CA ASP A 75 -10.47 -21.47 -5.74
C ASP A 75 -9.10 -21.66 -6.44
N PRO A 76 -8.48 -22.86 -6.38
CA PRO A 76 -7.22 -23.15 -7.05
C PRO A 76 -7.29 -23.03 -8.58
N ALA A 77 -8.44 -23.29 -9.20
CA ALA A 77 -8.61 -23.16 -10.64
C ALA A 77 -8.54 -21.68 -11.05
N TYR A 78 -9.22 -20.79 -10.31
CA TYR A 78 -9.13 -19.36 -10.53
C TYR A 78 -7.73 -18.80 -10.22
N ALA A 79 -7.06 -19.28 -9.16
CA ALA A 79 -5.68 -18.89 -8.85
C ALA A 79 -4.71 -19.21 -10.02
N ARG A 80 -4.83 -20.41 -10.61
CA ARG A 80 -4.05 -20.77 -11.83
C ARG A 80 -4.33 -19.83 -13.01
N LEU A 81 -5.60 -19.43 -13.21
CA LEU A 81 -5.96 -18.48 -14.28
C LEU A 81 -5.34 -17.09 -14.08
N ILE A 82 -5.12 -16.67 -12.83
CA ILE A 82 -4.40 -15.42 -12.50
C ILE A 82 -2.89 -15.56 -12.72
N GLY A 83 -2.37 -16.79 -12.78
CA GLY A 83 -0.95 -17.08 -12.97
C GLY A 83 -0.21 -17.50 -11.69
N VAL A 84 -0.94 -17.88 -10.64
CA VAL A 84 -0.36 -18.44 -9.42
C VAL A 84 0.12 -19.87 -9.69
N ASP A 85 1.36 -20.16 -9.30
CA ASP A 85 1.89 -21.53 -9.24
C ASP A 85 1.36 -22.21 -7.98
N VAL A 86 0.17 -22.82 -8.11
CA VAL A 86 -0.56 -23.43 -7.00
C VAL A 86 0.15 -24.62 -6.39
N GLU A 87 1.04 -25.30 -7.13
CA GLU A 87 1.80 -26.45 -6.62
C GLU A 87 2.89 -26.01 -5.62
N LYS A 88 3.33 -24.75 -5.71
CA LYS A 88 4.34 -24.17 -4.82
C LYS A 88 3.76 -23.19 -3.79
N LEU A 89 2.47 -22.87 -3.89
CA LEU A 89 1.83 -21.96 -2.95
C LEU A 89 1.59 -22.69 -1.63
N LEU A 90 2.18 -22.19 -0.54
CA LEU A 90 1.86 -22.71 0.80
C LEU A 90 0.47 -22.24 1.19
N ILE A 91 -0.43 -23.15 1.52
CA ILE A 91 -1.79 -22.82 1.93
C ILE A 91 -2.03 -23.34 3.34
N SER A 92 -2.69 -22.54 4.17
CA SER A 92 -3.19 -22.97 5.46
C SER A 92 -4.62 -22.50 5.65
N GLN A 93 -5.45 -23.40 6.17
CA GLN A 93 -6.85 -23.17 6.52
C GLN A 93 -6.99 -23.32 8.03
N PRO A 94 -6.82 -22.22 8.79
CA PRO A 94 -6.85 -22.26 10.24
C PRO A 94 -8.28 -22.30 10.79
N ASP A 95 -8.45 -22.93 11.94
CA ASP A 95 -9.70 -23.07 12.68
C ASP A 95 -10.02 -21.82 13.53
N SER A 96 -9.02 -21.01 13.91
CA SER A 96 -9.19 -19.83 14.77
C SER A 96 -8.28 -18.66 14.40
N ALA A 97 -8.63 -17.46 14.89
CA ALA A 97 -7.84 -16.24 14.71
C ALA A 97 -6.41 -16.37 15.25
N GLU A 98 -6.27 -16.94 16.45
CA GLU A 98 -4.99 -17.15 17.10
C GLU A 98 -4.12 -18.08 16.27
N GLN A 99 -4.66 -19.22 15.84
CA GLN A 99 -3.94 -20.18 15.01
C GLN A 99 -3.53 -19.56 13.67
N ALA A 100 -4.41 -18.81 13.00
CA ALA A 100 -4.10 -18.12 11.75
C ALA A 100 -2.90 -17.16 11.90
N LEU A 101 -2.89 -16.37 12.98
CA LEU A 101 -1.84 -15.39 13.25
C LEU A 101 -0.53 -16.03 13.72
N GLU A 102 -0.60 -17.15 14.44
CA GLU A 102 0.57 -17.94 14.84
C GLU A 102 1.23 -18.63 13.65
N ILE A 103 0.44 -19.23 12.75
CA ILE A 103 0.94 -19.80 11.49
C ILE A 103 1.58 -18.71 10.64
N THR A 104 0.92 -17.55 10.53
CA THR A 104 1.48 -16.37 9.84
C THR A 104 2.83 -15.97 10.44
N GLU A 105 2.93 -15.86 11.77
CA GLU A 105 4.17 -15.53 12.47
C GLU A 105 5.27 -16.56 12.20
N TYR A 106 4.95 -17.85 12.33
CA TYR A 106 5.89 -18.96 12.11
C TYR A 106 6.45 -18.94 10.69
N LEU A 107 5.58 -18.83 9.69
CA LEU A 107 5.95 -18.83 8.29
C LEU A 107 6.83 -17.63 7.93
N ILE A 108 6.49 -16.41 8.40
CA ILE A 108 7.33 -15.22 8.17
C ILE A 108 8.68 -15.39 8.86
N ARG A 109 8.70 -15.87 10.11
CA ARG A 109 9.93 -16.03 10.91
C ARG A 109 10.93 -17.01 10.29
N SER A 110 10.46 -17.97 9.47
CA SER A 110 11.34 -18.87 8.71
C SER A 110 12.30 -18.12 7.77
N GLY A 111 11.94 -16.89 7.35
CA GLY A 111 12.71 -16.09 6.41
C GLY A 111 12.63 -16.56 4.96
N ALA A 112 11.85 -17.61 4.68
CA ALA A 112 11.74 -18.20 3.34
C ALA A 112 10.71 -17.48 2.45
N LEU A 113 9.77 -16.72 3.02
CA LEU A 113 8.66 -16.11 2.29
C LEU A 113 8.94 -14.68 1.83
N ASP A 114 8.65 -14.42 0.55
CA ASP A 114 8.62 -13.09 -0.05
C ASP A 114 7.29 -12.38 0.19
N ILE A 115 6.20 -13.14 0.18
CA ILE A 115 4.83 -12.62 0.32
C ILE A 115 3.94 -13.60 1.09
N ILE A 116 3.08 -13.07 1.94
CA ILE A 116 2.05 -13.82 2.63
C ILE A 116 0.73 -13.03 2.63
N VAL A 117 -0.37 -13.71 2.36
CA VAL A 117 -1.73 -13.13 2.37
C VAL A 117 -2.55 -13.78 3.47
N VAL A 118 -3.28 -12.97 4.23
CA VAL A 118 -4.29 -13.41 5.21
C VAL A 118 -5.66 -12.96 4.70
N ASP A 119 -6.49 -13.91 4.27
CA ASP A 119 -7.82 -13.69 3.70
C ASP A 119 -8.90 -14.38 4.56
N SER A 120 -9.67 -13.66 5.40
CA SER A 120 -9.63 -12.22 5.66
C SER A 120 -9.69 -11.92 7.14
N VAL A 121 -9.34 -10.67 7.51
CA VAL A 121 -9.41 -10.20 8.90
C VAL A 121 -10.82 -10.29 9.47
N ALA A 122 -11.85 -10.14 8.63
CA ALA A 122 -13.23 -10.23 9.08
C ALA A 122 -13.59 -11.64 9.57
N ALA A 123 -12.94 -12.67 9.01
CA ALA A 123 -13.13 -14.08 9.35
C ALA A 123 -12.21 -14.59 10.46
N LEU A 124 -11.29 -13.76 10.98
CA LEU A 124 -10.46 -14.12 12.13
C LEU A 124 -11.32 -14.14 13.41
N VAL A 125 -12.02 -15.24 13.65
CA VAL A 125 -12.85 -15.46 14.84
C VAL A 125 -11.98 -16.04 15.97
N PRO A 126 -11.94 -15.41 17.16
CA PRO A 126 -11.21 -15.94 18.31
C PRO A 126 -11.67 -17.33 18.73
N ALA A 127 -10.76 -18.19 19.19
CA ALA A 127 -11.12 -19.54 19.66
C ALA A 127 -12.23 -19.53 20.74
N ALA A 128 -12.15 -18.59 21.69
CA ALA A 128 -13.18 -18.44 22.73
C ALA A 128 -14.56 -18.08 22.16
N GLU A 129 -14.63 -17.41 21.01
CA GLU A 129 -15.90 -17.05 20.34
C GLU A 129 -16.48 -18.25 19.58
N LEU A 130 -15.63 -19.13 19.07
CA LEU A 130 -16.04 -20.38 18.42
C LEU A 130 -16.54 -21.44 19.41
N GLU A 131 -15.96 -21.49 20.60
CA GLU A 131 -16.34 -22.41 21.68
C GLU A 131 -17.55 -21.91 22.50
N GLY A 132 -17.86 -20.61 22.41
CA GLY A 132 -18.95 -19.97 23.14
C GLY A 132 -20.32 -20.19 22.51
N ASP A 133 -21.37 -19.90 23.27
CA ASP A 133 -22.74 -19.99 22.77
C ASP A 133 -23.12 -18.76 21.94
N MET A 134 -24.02 -18.94 20.98
CA MET A 134 -24.56 -17.82 20.19
C MET A 134 -25.24 -16.79 21.11
N GLY A 135 -24.69 -15.59 21.17
CA GLY A 135 -25.19 -14.50 22.01
C GLY A 135 -24.28 -14.16 23.20
N ASP A 136 -23.21 -14.93 23.43
CA ASP A 136 -22.22 -14.62 24.44
C ASP A 136 -21.51 -13.28 24.13
N MET A 137 -21.40 -12.44 25.16
CA MET A 137 -20.79 -11.12 25.02
C MET A 137 -19.27 -11.20 25.07
N GLN A 138 -18.62 -11.22 23.91
CA GLN A 138 -17.15 -11.18 23.80
C GLN A 138 -16.66 -9.85 23.21
N ILE A 139 -16.77 -8.79 24.00
CA ILE A 139 -16.54 -7.41 23.51
C ILE A 139 -15.06 -7.19 23.16
N GLY A 140 -14.79 -6.99 21.87
CA GLY A 140 -13.51 -6.50 21.37
C GLY A 140 -12.36 -7.50 21.43
N LEU A 141 -12.65 -8.80 21.60
CA LEU A 141 -11.64 -9.86 21.69
C LEU A 141 -10.76 -9.91 20.43
N GLN A 142 -11.37 -9.94 19.25
CA GLN A 142 -10.67 -9.90 17.96
C GLN A 142 -9.71 -8.70 17.85
N ALA A 143 -10.14 -7.51 18.28
CA ALA A 143 -9.31 -6.30 18.21
C ALA A 143 -8.08 -6.37 19.14
N ARG A 144 -8.19 -7.02 20.29
CA ARG A 144 -7.09 -7.24 21.23
C ARG A 144 -6.07 -8.22 20.66
N ILE A 145 -6.53 -9.36 20.12
CA ILE A 145 -5.67 -10.37 19.48
C ILE A 145 -4.91 -9.76 18.31
N MET A 146 -5.60 -9.03 17.42
CA MET A 146 -4.97 -8.32 16.30
C MET A 146 -3.91 -7.34 16.78
N SER A 147 -4.18 -6.58 17.85
CA SER A 147 -3.22 -5.62 18.42
C SER A 147 -1.96 -6.30 18.96
N GLN A 148 -2.11 -7.46 19.59
CA GLN A 148 -1.00 -8.25 20.12
C GLN A 148 -0.17 -8.90 19.00
N ALA A 149 -0.84 -9.54 18.03
CA ALA A 149 -0.20 -10.19 16.90
C ALA A 149 0.58 -9.20 16.04
N LEU A 150 -0.05 -8.09 15.63
CA LEU A 150 0.60 -7.08 14.78
C LEU A 150 1.83 -6.45 15.46
N ARG A 151 1.83 -6.30 16.79
CA ARG A 151 2.98 -5.82 17.55
C ARG A 151 4.17 -6.77 17.43
N LYS A 152 3.94 -8.09 17.45
CA LYS A 152 4.99 -9.10 17.25
C LYS A 152 5.43 -9.17 15.79
N LEU A 153 4.46 -9.27 14.87
CA LEU A 153 4.67 -9.45 13.44
C LEU A 153 5.48 -8.32 12.81
N THR A 154 5.22 -7.05 13.16
CA THR A 154 5.84 -5.88 12.51
C THR A 154 7.38 -5.95 12.51
N GLY A 155 7.98 -6.35 13.63
CA GLY A 155 9.43 -6.45 13.74
C GLY A 155 10.02 -7.62 12.95
N ILE A 156 9.30 -8.73 12.85
CA ILE A 156 9.74 -9.94 12.13
C ILE A 156 9.63 -9.69 10.63
N ILE A 157 8.48 -9.20 10.18
CA ILE A 157 8.20 -8.82 8.78
C ILE A 157 9.29 -7.90 8.24
N HIS A 158 9.70 -6.87 9.00
CA HIS A 158 10.77 -5.97 8.58
C HIS A 158 12.12 -6.68 8.44
N LYS A 159 12.44 -7.63 9.32
CA LYS A 159 13.73 -8.35 9.29
C LYS A 159 13.83 -9.35 8.14
N THR A 160 12.70 -9.92 7.73
CA THR A 160 12.64 -10.96 6.70
C THR A 160 12.30 -10.41 5.32
N ASP A 161 12.07 -9.10 5.20
CA ASP A 161 11.68 -8.43 3.96
C ASP A 161 10.43 -9.03 3.27
N THR A 162 9.57 -9.70 4.05
CA THR A 162 8.32 -10.28 3.59
C THR A 162 7.25 -9.20 3.40
N VAL A 163 6.47 -9.26 2.32
CA VAL A 163 5.24 -8.47 2.17
C VAL A 163 4.11 -9.22 2.87
N CYS A 164 3.50 -8.63 3.89
CA CYS A 164 2.38 -9.24 4.60
C CYS A 164 1.09 -8.50 4.26
N ILE A 165 0.19 -9.15 3.52
CA ILE A 165 -1.08 -8.58 3.08
C ILE A 165 -2.19 -9.10 3.99
N PHE A 166 -2.97 -8.18 4.57
CA PHE A 166 -4.25 -8.49 5.18
C PHE A 166 -5.37 -8.04 4.25
N ILE A 167 -6.24 -8.96 3.88
CA ILE A 167 -7.51 -8.63 3.22
C ILE A 167 -8.54 -8.30 4.28
N ASN A 168 -9.34 -7.27 4.03
CA ASN A 168 -10.39 -6.86 4.94
C ASN A 168 -11.67 -6.45 4.21
N GLN A 169 -12.79 -6.57 4.90
CA GLN A 169 -14.10 -6.18 4.39
C GLN A 169 -14.49 -4.80 4.92
N LEU A 170 -15.39 -4.12 4.21
CA LEU A 170 -16.07 -2.95 4.75
C LEU A 170 -17.28 -3.38 5.58
N ARG A 171 -17.51 -2.68 6.69
CA ARG A 171 -18.71 -2.75 7.52
C ARG A 171 -19.19 -1.32 7.76
N GLU A 172 -20.46 -1.16 8.10
CA GLU A 172 -21.00 0.13 8.50
C GLU A 172 -21.05 0.22 10.03
N LYS A 173 -20.61 1.36 10.57
CA LYS A 173 -20.74 1.65 11.99
C LYS A 173 -22.14 2.18 12.27
N VAL A 174 -22.94 1.40 13.00
CA VAL A 174 -24.27 1.80 13.46
C VAL A 174 -24.19 3.10 14.27
N GLY A 175 -25.12 4.02 14.02
CA GLY A 175 -25.26 5.28 14.77
C GLY A 175 -24.43 6.47 14.22
N VAL A 176 -23.74 6.32 13.09
CA VAL A 176 -23.08 7.45 12.42
C VAL A 176 -24.08 8.17 11.51
N VAL A 177 -24.57 9.34 11.94
CA VAL A 177 -25.52 10.17 11.16
C VAL A 177 -24.81 11.19 10.27
N PHE A 178 -23.54 11.51 10.57
CA PHE A 178 -22.73 12.47 9.82
C PHE A 178 -21.31 11.93 9.57
N GLY A 179 -20.82 12.08 8.34
CA GLY A 179 -19.50 11.58 7.90
C GLY A 179 -19.56 10.20 7.22
N ASN A 180 -18.40 9.58 7.00
CA ASN A 180 -18.33 8.24 6.39
C ASN A 180 -18.60 7.16 7.46
N PRO A 181 -19.67 6.35 7.35
CA PRO A 181 -19.97 5.27 8.29
C PRO A 181 -19.08 4.04 8.10
N GLU A 182 -18.34 3.94 7.00
CA GLU A 182 -17.55 2.76 6.66
C GLU A 182 -16.37 2.55 7.63
N VAL A 183 -16.27 1.34 8.16
CA VAL A 183 -15.20 0.86 9.03
C VAL A 183 -14.69 -0.50 8.56
N THR A 184 -13.56 -0.92 9.10
CA THR A 184 -12.96 -2.23 8.81
C THR A 184 -12.91 -3.05 10.11
N PRO A 185 -13.24 -4.35 10.08
CA PRO A 185 -13.09 -5.29 11.20
C PRO A 185 -11.66 -5.41 11.74
N GLY A 186 -11.49 -6.07 12.89
CA GLY A 186 -10.19 -6.28 13.54
C GLY A 186 -9.68 -5.09 14.37
N GLY A 187 -10.53 -4.12 14.68
CA GLY A 187 -10.18 -2.93 15.45
C GLY A 187 -9.33 -1.91 14.70
N ARG A 188 -8.56 -1.09 15.43
CA ARG A 188 -7.77 0.01 14.84
C ARG A 188 -6.31 -0.36 14.56
N ALA A 189 -5.80 -1.43 15.13
CA ALA A 189 -4.37 -1.76 15.09
C ALA A 189 -3.85 -1.88 13.66
N LEU A 190 -4.53 -2.66 12.80
CA LEU A 190 -4.14 -2.85 11.40
C LEU A 190 -4.01 -1.51 10.67
N LYS A 191 -4.95 -0.58 10.86
CA LYS A 191 -4.89 0.76 10.26
C LYS A 191 -3.61 1.51 10.61
N PHE A 192 -3.05 1.32 11.81
CA PHE A 192 -1.81 1.99 12.25
C PHE A 192 -0.55 1.27 11.77
N TYR A 193 -0.53 -0.06 11.89
CA TYR A 193 0.61 -0.91 11.53
C TYR A 193 0.82 -1.01 10.01
N SER A 194 -0.26 -1.04 9.21
CA SER A 194 -0.16 -1.06 7.75
C SER A 194 0.62 0.15 7.24
N SER A 195 1.63 -0.10 6.41
CA SER A 195 2.38 0.94 5.71
C SER A 195 1.64 1.44 4.48
N VAL A 196 0.92 0.54 3.82
CA VAL A 196 0.07 0.84 2.67
C VAL A 196 -1.34 0.35 2.98
N ARG A 197 -2.34 1.16 2.63
CA ARG A 197 -3.76 0.76 2.68
C ARG A 197 -4.41 1.07 1.34
N ILE A 198 -5.06 0.09 0.74
CA ILE A 198 -5.67 0.17 -0.59
C ILE A 198 -7.18 -0.07 -0.44
N ASP A 199 -7.99 0.93 -0.78
CA ASP A 199 -9.45 0.84 -0.87
C ASP A 199 -9.84 0.46 -2.30
N LEU A 200 -10.45 -0.71 -2.48
CA LEU A 200 -10.97 -1.19 -3.76
C LEU A 200 -12.47 -0.98 -3.85
N ARG A 201 -12.90 -0.32 -4.93
CA ARG A 201 -14.32 -0.14 -5.25
C ARG A 201 -14.61 -0.50 -6.69
N ARG A 202 -15.64 -1.32 -6.91
CA ARG A 202 -16.18 -1.54 -8.25
C ARG A 202 -16.79 -0.23 -8.77
N VAL A 203 -16.42 0.13 -9.99
CA VAL A 203 -16.91 1.33 -10.68
C VAL A 203 -18.01 0.94 -11.66
N GLU A 204 -17.70 0.02 -12.58
CA GLU A 204 -18.62 -0.41 -13.63
C GLU A 204 -18.33 -1.86 -14.07
N ALA A 205 -19.27 -2.43 -14.80
CA ALA A 205 -19.12 -3.74 -15.42
C ALA A 205 -18.45 -3.60 -16.79
N VAL A 206 -17.47 -4.44 -17.09
CA VAL A 206 -16.86 -4.55 -18.42
C VAL A 206 -17.72 -5.51 -19.25
N LYS A 207 -18.24 -5.03 -20.39
CA LYS A 207 -19.15 -5.78 -21.26
C LYS A 207 -18.60 -5.96 -22.67
N VAL A 208 -18.91 -7.10 -23.29
CA VAL A 208 -18.76 -7.33 -24.73
C VAL A 208 -20.11 -7.79 -25.25
N GLY A 209 -20.74 -6.95 -26.08
CA GLY A 209 -22.14 -7.14 -26.45
C GLY A 209 -23.04 -7.05 -25.22
N GLN A 210 -23.78 -8.13 -24.93
CA GLN A 210 -24.65 -8.24 -23.74
C GLN A 210 -23.96 -8.90 -22.55
N ASP A 211 -22.82 -9.59 -22.75
CA ASP A 211 -22.17 -10.37 -21.72
C ASP A 211 -21.27 -9.51 -20.83
N ILE A 212 -21.37 -9.70 -19.51
CA ILE A 212 -20.46 -9.10 -18.52
C ILE A 212 -19.24 -10.01 -18.39
N ILE A 213 -18.08 -9.52 -18.83
CA ILE A 213 -16.83 -10.29 -18.87
C ILE A 213 -15.83 -9.90 -17.77
N GLY A 214 -16.13 -8.85 -17.01
CA GLY A 214 -15.28 -8.38 -15.93
C GLY A 214 -15.83 -7.14 -15.23
N ASN A 215 -15.01 -6.55 -14.37
CA ASN A 215 -15.32 -5.35 -13.60
C ASN A 215 -14.19 -4.33 -13.70
N ARG A 216 -14.55 -3.06 -13.91
CA ARG A 216 -13.66 -1.93 -13.69
C ARG A 216 -13.64 -1.63 -12.19
N VAL A 217 -12.46 -1.62 -11.60
CA VAL A 217 -12.25 -1.40 -10.16
C VAL A 217 -11.31 -0.23 -9.96
N ARG A 218 -11.70 0.70 -9.09
CA ARG A 218 -10.84 1.80 -8.65
C ARG A 218 -10.11 1.40 -7.38
N ALA A 219 -8.79 1.42 -7.43
CA ALA A 219 -7.91 1.24 -6.29
C ALA A 219 -7.42 2.61 -5.79
N ARG A 220 -7.76 2.97 -4.55
CA ARG A 220 -7.32 4.21 -3.92
C ARG A 220 -6.32 3.90 -2.82
N VAL A 221 -5.13 4.49 -2.91
CA VAL A 221 -4.09 4.37 -1.89
C VAL A 221 -4.40 5.34 -0.75
N VAL A 222 -5.22 4.93 0.22
CA VAL A 222 -5.67 5.80 1.32
C VAL A 222 -4.61 6.02 2.40
N LYS A 223 -3.56 5.19 2.42
CA LYS A 223 -2.38 5.36 3.27
C LYS A 223 -1.15 4.87 2.52
N ASN A 224 -0.07 5.63 2.58
CA ASN A 224 1.23 5.24 2.04
C ASN A 224 2.34 5.86 2.91
N LYS A 225 3.17 5.01 3.52
CA LYS A 225 4.34 5.42 4.33
C LYS A 225 5.65 5.41 3.55
N VAL A 226 5.66 4.96 2.29
CA VAL A 226 6.89 4.81 1.47
C VAL A 226 6.91 5.77 0.28
N ALA A 227 5.77 6.31 -0.11
CA ALA A 227 5.65 7.38 -1.11
C ALA A 227 4.42 8.26 -0.83
N ALA A 228 4.12 9.19 -1.73
CA ALA A 228 2.97 10.09 -1.61
C ALA A 228 1.65 9.30 -1.57
N PRO A 229 0.79 9.52 -0.54
CA PRO A 229 -0.52 8.88 -0.44
C PRO A 229 -1.56 9.52 -1.36
N PHE A 230 -2.78 8.97 -1.36
CA PHE A 230 -4.01 9.47 -2.01
C PHE A 230 -4.04 9.44 -3.54
N ARG A 231 -3.07 8.75 -4.15
CA ARG A 231 -3.15 8.39 -5.57
C ARG A 231 -4.23 7.34 -5.80
N LYS A 232 -4.77 7.32 -7.01
CA LYS A 232 -5.79 6.38 -7.48
C LYS A 232 -5.29 5.69 -8.75
N ALA A 233 -5.70 4.45 -8.94
CA ALA A 233 -5.49 3.68 -10.15
C ALA A 233 -6.81 3.00 -10.54
N GLU A 234 -7.05 2.85 -11.83
CA GLU A 234 -8.19 2.10 -12.33
C GLU A 234 -7.71 0.80 -12.97
N LEU A 235 -8.30 -0.29 -12.51
CA LEU A 235 -7.98 -1.67 -12.84
C LEU A 235 -9.14 -2.28 -13.61
N GLU A 236 -8.85 -3.16 -14.56
CA GLU A 236 -9.86 -4.04 -15.15
C GLU A 236 -9.60 -5.46 -14.65
N ILE A 237 -10.58 -6.03 -13.94
CA ILE A 237 -10.55 -7.40 -13.46
C ILE A 237 -11.45 -8.24 -14.35
N MET A 238 -10.85 -9.08 -15.16
CA MET A 238 -11.51 -10.00 -16.07
C MET A 238 -11.79 -11.32 -15.36
N PHE A 239 -13.00 -11.87 -15.51
CA PHE A 239 -13.37 -13.09 -14.79
C PHE A 239 -12.55 -14.32 -15.21
N LYS A 240 -12.00 -14.34 -16.42
CA LYS A 240 -11.23 -15.48 -16.95
C LYS A 240 -9.71 -15.28 -16.93
N SER A 241 -9.21 -14.10 -16.55
CA SER A 241 -7.77 -13.80 -16.65
C SER A 241 -7.23 -12.86 -15.57
N GLY A 242 -8.02 -12.52 -14.57
CA GLY A 242 -7.60 -11.62 -13.49
C GLY A 242 -7.39 -10.18 -13.96
N ILE A 243 -6.39 -9.49 -13.39
CA ILE A 243 -6.10 -8.09 -13.69
C ILE A 243 -5.51 -7.96 -15.10
N SER A 244 -6.15 -7.17 -15.97
CA SER A 244 -5.63 -6.90 -17.31
C SER A 244 -4.51 -5.87 -17.28
N LYS A 245 -3.30 -6.35 -17.55
CA LYS A 245 -2.09 -5.53 -17.73
C LYS A 245 -2.22 -4.63 -18.96
N GLU A 246 -2.79 -5.18 -20.04
CA GLU A 246 -2.95 -4.53 -21.33
C GLU A 246 -3.98 -3.41 -21.27
N GLY A 247 -5.10 -3.62 -20.56
CA GLY A 247 -6.10 -2.58 -20.35
C GLY A 247 -5.52 -1.38 -19.60
N SER A 248 -4.73 -1.65 -18.55
CA SER A 248 -4.03 -0.60 -17.79
C SER A 248 -2.99 0.13 -18.65
N LEU A 249 -2.23 -0.61 -19.46
CA LEU A 249 -1.23 -0.07 -20.37
C LEU A 249 -1.86 0.84 -21.44
N LEU A 250 -3.00 0.43 -21.99
CA LEU A 250 -3.74 1.19 -22.99
C LEU A 250 -4.22 2.53 -22.43
N ASP A 251 -4.79 2.52 -21.22
CA ASP A 251 -5.28 3.74 -20.57
C ASP A 251 -4.16 4.71 -20.22
N LEU A 252 -3.10 4.21 -19.59
CA LEU A 252 -1.93 5.03 -19.26
C LEU A 252 -1.24 5.54 -20.52
N GLY A 253 -1.16 4.72 -21.57
CA GLY A 253 -0.57 5.12 -22.85
C GLY A 253 -1.34 6.28 -23.49
N VAL A 254 -2.67 6.27 -23.41
CA VAL A 254 -3.50 7.38 -23.90
C VAL A 254 -3.36 8.61 -23.01
N GLU A 255 -3.39 8.44 -21.69
CA GLU A 255 -3.27 9.54 -20.73
C GLU A 255 -1.92 10.28 -20.86
N ASN A 256 -0.84 9.55 -21.12
CA ASN A 256 0.50 10.12 -21.29
C ASN A 256 0.82 10.52 -22.75
N GLY A 257 -0.11 10.32 -23.69
CA GLY A 257 0.06 10.69 -25.10
C GLY A 257 0.98 9.77 -25.92
N ILE A 258 1.39 8.62 -25.36
CA ILE A 258 2.16 7.58 -26.05
C ILE A 258 1.29 6.84 -27.08
N ILE A 259 0.03 6.57 -26.71
CA ILE A 259 -0.97 5.95 -27.60
C ILE A 259 -1.92 7.03 -28.06
N ARG A 260 -2.05 7.20 -29.38
CA ARG A 260 -2.98 8.15 -30.00
C ARG A 260 -4.35 7.50 -30.15
N LYS A 261 -5.38 8.22 -29.74
CA LYS A 261 -6.78 7.83 -29.93
C LYS A 261 -7.46 8.77 -30.93
N SER A 262 -7.84 8.24 -32.08
CA SER A 262 -8.56 8.98 -33.14
C SER A 262 -9.95 8.38 -33.30
N GLY A 263 -10.95 9.01 -32.67
CA GLY A 263 -12.31 8.48 -32.59
C GLY A 263 -12.34 7.16 -31.82
N SER A 264 -12.67 6.06 -32.52
CA SER A 264 -12.66 4.70 -31.95
C SER A 264 -11.34 3.96 -32.18
N PHE A 265 -10.39 4.49 -32.95
CA PHE A 265 -9.13 3.81 -33.27
C PHE A 265 -8.02 4.18 -32.30
N TYR A 266 -7.19 3.19 -31.96
CA TYR A 266 -5.97 3.36 -31.19
C TYR A 266 -4.75 3.05 -32.06
N SER A 267 -3.73 3.91 -31.97
CA SER A 267 -2.45 3.72 -32.65
C SER A 267 -1.28 4.05 -31.73
N TYR A 268 -0.18 3.33 -31.90
CA TYR A 268 1.08 3.56 -31.23
C TYR A 268 2.14 3.80 -32.31
N ASP A 269 2.75 4.99 -32.29
CA ASP A 269 3.57 5.50 -33.39
C ASP A 269 2.83 5.30 -34.74
N ASP A 270 3.39 4.56 -35.70
CA ASP A 270 2.78 4.26 -36.99
C ASP A 270 1.96 2.95 -37.00
N VAL A 271 1.93 2.21 -35.88
CA VAL A 271 1.24 0.92 -35.76
C VAL A 271 -0.19 1.12 -35.28
N ARG A 272 -1.16 0.62 -36.06
CA ARG A 272 -2.57 0.61 -35.66
C ARG A 272 -2.82 -0.56 -34.72
N LEU A 273 -3.19 -0.26 -33.47
CA LEU A 273 -3.47 -1.28 -32.44
C LEU A 273 -4.83 -1.96 -32.66
N GLY A 274 -5.84 -1.19 -33.10
CA GLY A 274 -7.16 -1.74 -33.38
C GLY A 274 -8.28 -0.71 -33.42
N GLN A 275 -9.49 -1.18 -33.77
CA GLN A 275 -10.73 -0.43 -33.65
C GLN A 275 -11.44 -0.79 -32.35
N GLY A 276 -11.62 0.19 -31.47
CA GLY A 276 -12.19 -0.01 -30.16
C GLY A 276 -11.18 -0.54 -29.16
N ARG A 277 -11.60 -0.50 -27.89
CA ARG A 277 -10.76 -0.85 -26.74
C ARG A 277 -10.38 -2.33 -26.73
N GLU A 278 -11.34 -3.21 -26.98
CA GLU A 278 -11.14 -4.66 -26.87
C GLU A 278 -10.16 -5.19 -27.92
N ALA A 279 -10.31 -4.80 -29.18
CA ALA A 279 -9.39 -5.20 -30.25
C ALA A 279 -7.96 -4.72 -29.96
N SER A 280 -7.81 -3.48 -29.49
CA SER A 280 -6.51 -2.91 -29.13
C SER A 280 -5.88 -3.65 -27.95
N ARG A 281 -6.68 -4.04 -26.96
CA ARG A 281 -6.23 -4.83 -25.82
C ARG A 281 -5.74 -6.22 -26.24
N GLN A 282 -6.48 -6.90 -27.12
CA GLN A 282 -6.12 -8.21 -27.63
C GLN A 282 -4.82 -8.15 -28.45
N PHE A 283 -4.64 -7.10 -29.26
CA PHE A 283 -3.41 -6.86 -29.99
C PHE A 283 -2.22 -6.63 -29.05
N LEU A 284 -2.39 -5.78 -28.02
CA LEU A 284 -1.35 -5.53 -27.01
C LEU A 284 -0.94 -6.80 -26.27
N ARG A 285 -1.89 -7.70 -25.98
CA ARG A 285 -1.64 -8.99 -25.32
C ARG A 285 -0.67 -9.89 -26.09
N GLN A 286 -0.67 -9.79 -27.42
CA GLN A 286 0.09 -10.69 -28.28
C GLN A 286 1.51 -10.18 -28.60
N THR A 287 1.75 -8.85 -28.59
CA THR A 287 2.90 -8.33 -29.36
C THR A 287 3.74 -7.24 -28.67
N LEU A 288 3.18 -6.36 -27.82
CA LEU A 288 3.82 -5.05 -27.54
C LEU A 288 3.84 -4.59 -26.07
N ILE A 289 3.57 -5.48 -25.10
CA ILE A 289 3.49 -5.07 -23.67
C ILE A 289 4.81 -4.45 -23.18
N SER A 290 5.95 -5.06 -23.52
CA SER A 290 7.25 -4.70 -22.95
C SER A 290 7.75 -3.33 -23.41
N GLU A 291 7.62 -3.00 -24.70
CA GLU A 291 8.14 -1.75 -25.26
C GLU A 291 7.37 -0.53 -24.73
N ILE A 292 6.03 -0.58 -24.79
CA ILE A 292 5.17 0.51 -24.31
C ILE A 292 5.33 0.67 -22.79
N LYS A 293 5.49 -0.42 -22.04
CA LYS A 293 5.77 -0.39 -20.60
C LYS A 293 7.07 0.34 -20.30
N LEU A 294 8.14 0.07 -21.04
CA LEU A 294 9.43 0.75 -20.87
C LEU A 294 9.32 2.25 -21.18
N LYS A 295 8.66 2.64 -22.27
CA LYS A 295 8.41 4.05 -22.59
C LYS A 295 7.61 4.75 -21.47
N LEU A 296 6.53 4.14 -21.00
CA LEU A 296 5.70 4.67 -19.89
C LEU A 296 6.50 4.92 -18.61
N LEU A 297 7.33 3.97 -18.20
CA LEU A 297 8.17 4.12 -17.01
C LEU A 297 9.20 5.25 -17.18
N SER A 298 9.75 5.41 -18.38
CA SER A 298 10.72 6.47 -18.68
C SER A 298 10.09 7.88 -18.65
N GLU A 299 8.88 8.05 -19.19
CA GLU A 299 8.17 9.33 -19.19
C GLU A 299 7.65 9.71 -17.80
N THR A 300 7.15 8.72 -17.05
CA THR A 300 6.69 8.96 -15.68
C THR A 300 7.85 9.39 -14.78
N SER A 301 9.02 8.77 -14.93
CA SER A 301 10.23 9.15 -14.19
C SER A 301 10.67 10.58 -14.52
N ARG A 302 10.68 10.97 -15.80
CA ARG A 302 10.99 12.35 -16.23
C ARG A 302 10.02 13.38 -15.66
N THR A 303 8.73 13.04 -15.55
CA THR A 303 7.70 13.92 -15.01
C THR A 303 7.82 14.08 -13.49
N GLN A 304 8.21 13.02 -12.79
CA GLN A 304 8.51 13.06 -11.36
C GLN A 304 9.78 13.89 -11.05
N ASP A 305 10.83 13.81 -11.87
CA ASP A 305 12.03 14.64 -11.68
C ASP A 305 11.77 16.12 -11.94
N LYS A 306 11.03 16.47 -13.00
CA LYS A 306 10.63 17.87 -13.27
C LYS A 306 9.78 18.48 -12.14
N SER A 307 8.86 17.70 -11.56
CA SER A 307 8.04 18.15 -10.43
C SER A 307 8.84 18.27 -9.12
N ARG A 308 9.84 17.39 -8.90
CA ARG A 308 10.80 17.51 -7.79
C ARG A 308 11.68 18.76 -7.93
N GLU A 309 12.22 19.03 -9.11
CA GLU A 309 13.00 20.25 -9.38
C GLU A 309 12.18 21.53 -9.22
N HIS A 310 10.92 21.54 -9.66
CA HIS A 310 10.03 22.69 -9.52
C HIS A 310 9.66 22.96 -8.05
N ASN A 311 9.41 21.91 -7.26
CA ASN A 311 9.19 22.02 -5.81
C ASN A 311 10.47 22.43 -5.07
N HIS A 312 11.64 21.99 -5.49
CA HIS A 312 12.92 22.42 -4.92
C HIS A 312 13.21 23.90 -5.22
N ARG A 313 12.90 24.39 -6.43
CA ARG A 313 13.03 25.82 -6.78
C ARG A 313 12.02 26.70 -6.05
N SER A 314 10.79 26.23 -5.84
CA SER A 314 9.77 26.94 -5.05
C SER A 314 10.05 26.96 -3.54
N SER A 315 10.68 25.92 -2.98
CA SER A 315 11.12 25.94 -1.58
C SER A 315 12.35 26.84 -1.40
N CYS A 316 13.29 26.81 -2.34
CA CYS A 316 14.49 27.65 -2.31
C CYS A 316 14.18 29.14 -2.54
N SER A 317 13.18 29.47 -3.34
CA SER A 317 12.70 30.85 -3.51
C SER A 317 11.96 31.38 -2.27
N LYS A 318 11.20 30.54 -1.55
CA LYS A 318 10.57 30.90 -0.27
C LYS A 318 11.58 31.10 0.88
N ILE A 319 12.73 30.40 0.84
CA ILE A 319 13.80 30.60 1.83
C ILE A 319 14.56 31.90 1.54
N ARG A 320 14.69 32.31 0.27
CA ARG A 320 15.31 33.60 -0.11
C ARG A 320 14.45 34.84 0.17
N SER A 321 13.14 34.70 0.42
CA SER A 321 12.24 35.81 0.74
C SER A 321 12.06 36.07 2.24
N LEU A 322 12.81 35.41 3.12
CA LEU A 322 12.90 35.77 4.53
C LEU A 322 13.90 36.92 4.68
N THR A 323 13.38 38.15 4.66
CA THR A 323 14.12 39.35 5.10
C THR A 323 14.65 39.14 6.52
N PRO A 324 15.86 39.62 6.84
CA PRO A 324 16.36 39.56 8.21
C PRO A 324 15.45 40.42 9.12
N ALA A 325 15.04 39.85 10.24
CA ALA A 325 14.17 40.50 11.23
C ALA A 325 14.70 41.89 11.64
N PRO A 326 13.83 42.89 11.87
CA PRO A 326 14.26 44.22 12.28
C PRO A 326 14.90 44.16 13.67
N LYS A 327 16.07 44.78 13.82
CA LYS A 327 16.73 44.97 15.12
C LYS A 327 15.84 45.90 15.97
N HIS A 328 15.38 45.43 17.12
CA HIS A 328 14.70 46.26 18.12
C HIS A 328 15.59 47.43 18.57
N PRO A 329 15.05 48.65 18.76
CA PRO A 329 15.81 49.78 19.29
C PRO A 329 16.02 49.63 20.80
N LEU A 330 17.28 49.81 21.22
CA LEU A 330 17.67 49.96 22.62
C LEU A 330 17.11 51.28 23.16
N THR A 331 16.13 51.20 24.06
CA THR A 331 15.72 52.34 24.88
C THR A 331 16.67 52.50 26.07
N GLN A 332 17.25 53.69 26.14
CA GLN A 332 18.08 54.20 27.21
C GLN A 332 17.30 54.22 28.54
N ILE A 333 17.90 53.70 29.61
CA ILE A 333 17.57 54.09 30.98
C ILE A 333 18.81 54.78 31.56
N GLN A 334 18.66 56.08 31.78
CA GLN A 334 19.65 56.92 32.47
C GLN A 334 19.66 56.63 33.98
N ARG A 335 20.88 56.47 34.48
CA ARG A 335 21.44 56.83 35.79
C ARG A 335 20.45 57.30 36.88
N ASP A 336 20.56 56.66 38.05
CA ASP A 336 20.87 57.46 39.24
C ASP A 336 21.76 56.73 40.25
N LYS A 337 22.64 57.53 40.85
CA LYS A 337 23.71 57.15 41.78
C LYS A 337 23.17 56.92 43.19
N LYS A 338 23.74 55.96 43.92
CA LYS A 338 24.22 56.05 45.33
C LYS A 338 24.72 54.66 45.77
N SER A 339 26.05 54.45 45.80
CA SER A 339 26.91 54.55 47.00
C SER A 339 26.65 53.43 48.03
N ASN A 340 27.50 52.41 48.08
CA ASN A 340 28.56 52.28 49.11
C ASN A 340 29.09 50.83 49.28
N LEU A 341 30.42 50.76 49.32
CA LEU A 341 31.27 49.91 50.18
C LEU A 341 31.29 48.37 49.99
N HIS A 342 32.30 47.94 49.20
CA HIS A 342 33.44 47.06 49.57
C HIS A 342 33.24 45.62 50.15
N PRO A 343 34.28 44.76 50.08
CA PRO A 343 34.15 43.37 49.64
C PRO A 343 34.57 42.38 50.73
N ASN A 344 34.50 41.09 50.37
CA ASN A 344 35.16 39.90 50.94
C ASN A 344 34.11 38.78 50.96
N GLY A 345 34.38 37.54 50.59
CA GLY A 345 35.62 36.80 50.45
C GLY A 345 35.25 35.33 50.25
N ASN A 346 36.19 34.55 49.72
CA ASN A 346 36.44 33.12 49.97
C ASN A 346 35.27 32.20 50.41
N SER A 347 35.09 31.09 49.68
CA SER A 347 35.56 29.73 50.10
C SER A 347 34.65 28.56 49.66
N GLN A 348 35.34 27.45 49.30
CA GLN A 348 34.97 26.02 49.44
C GLN A 348 33.81 25.48 48.57
N ILE A 349 34.04 24.56 47.62
CA ILE A 349 34.44 23.13 47.75
C ILE A 349 33.47 22.31 48.62
N ASN A 350 32.73 21.40 47.96
CA ASN A 350 32.36 20.02 48.37
C ASN A 350 31.30 19.51 47.34
N LEU A 351 31.49 18.49 46.47
CA LEU A 351 31.66 17.03 46.74
C LEU A 351 30.62 16.58 47.80
N ILE A 352 29.68 15.61 47.66
CA ILE A 352 29.63 14.31 46.98
C ILE A 352 28.17 13.73 47.11
N TRP A 353 27.87 12.67 46.32
CA TRP A 353 26.92 11.55 46.51
C TRP A 353 25.46 11.81 46.05
N LYS A 354 24.77 10.90 45.35
CA LYS A 354 24.96 9.46 45.05
C LYS A 354 24.33 9.13 43.71
#